data_AF-A0A7C5PGV6-F1
#
_entry.id   AF-A0A7C5PGV6-F1
#
_cell.length_a   1.000
_cell.length_b   1.000
_cell.length_c   1.000
_cell.angle_alpha   90.00
_cell.angle_beta   90.00
_cell.angle_gamma   90.00
#
_symmetry.space_group_name_H-M   'P 1'
#
loop_
_entity.id
_entity.type
_entity.pdbx_description
1 polymer ?
#
loop_
_entity_poly.entity_id
_entity_poly.type
_entity_poly.pdbx_seq_one_letter_code
_entity_poly.pdbx_strand_id
1 'polypeptide(L)'
;MGRKEVFNLLEIRERDLVKDISNEEEIGISKVRRIINTFLISIKNQVLLGKRVRIKGLGTFYLQQNFEGRPKIFFVDTFDEFDLDIELLRSDLINLVSLKENLPRSLVDRVIKSFIYKLHRVDSSAETKVSFRDFGFFVIKDRHIQYVPFD
;
A
#
# COMPACT_ATOMS: atom_id res chain seq x y z
N MET A 1 26.65 22.80 -21.10
CA MET A 1 26.48 21.34 -21.02
C MET A 1 25.96 20.99 -19.64
N GLY A 2 24.66 20.79 -19.50
CA GLY A 2 24.05 20.38 -18.23
C GLY A 2 24.39 18.93 -17.93
N ARG A 3 24.98 18.65 -16.78
CA ARG A 3 25.14 17.28 -16.27
C ARG A 3 23.73 16.70 -16.09
N LYS A 4 23.41 15.61 -16.78
CA LYS A 4 22.26 14.77 -16.43
C LYS A 4 22.58 14.18 -15.05
N GLU A 5 21.94 14.69 -14.01
CA GLU A 5 21.90 13.99 -12.73
C GLU A 5 21.24 12.63 -12.99
N VAL A 6 22.00 11.56 -12.78
CA VAL A 6 21.46 10.22 -12.72
C VAL A 6 20.74 10.15 -11.38
N PHE A 7 19.41 10.33 -11.41
CA PHE A 7 18.58 10.05 -10.23
C PHE A 7 18.75 8.57 -9.90
N ASN A 8 19.47 8.28 -8.81
CA ASN A 8 19.52 6.93 -8.26
C ASN A 8 18.14 6.62 -7.68
N LEU A 9 17.33 5.89 -8.42
CA LEU A 9 16.12 5.27 -7.90
C LEU A 9 16.53 4.10 -7.00
N LEU A 10 16.21 4.18 -5.71
CA LEU A 10 16.37 3.05 -4.80
C LEU A 10 15.16 2.11 -4.96
N GLU A 11 15.39 0.80 -5.03
CA GLU A 11 14.31 -0.20 -5.14
C GLU A 11 14.34 -1.18 -3.97
N ILE A 12 13.21 -1.29 -3.26
CA ILE A 12 12.93 -2.30 -2.24
C ILE A 12 12.03 -3.36 -2.87
N ARG A 13 12.42 -4.64 -2.76
CA ARG A 13 11.63 -5.75 -3.29
C ARG A 13 10.61 -6.23 -2.25
N GLU A 14 9.42 -6.62 -2.70
CA GLU A 14 8.38 -7.25 -1.86
C GLU A 14 8.94 -8.32 -0.92
N ARG A 15 9.82 -9.19 -1.42
CA ARG A 15 10.36 -10.30 -0.63
C ARG A 15 11.10 -9.85 0.64
N ASP A 16 11.77 -8.69 0.57
CA ASP A 16 12.61 -8.19 1.66
C ASP A 16 11.67 -7.63 2.75
N LEU A 17 10.67 -6.85 2.34
CA LEU A 17 9.61 -6.35 3.22
C LEU A 17 8.82 -7.48 3.89
N VAL A 18 8.42 -8.50 3.13
CA VAL A 18 7.66 -9.66 3.64
C VAL A 18 8.49 -10.46 4.63
N LYS A 19 9.80 -10.64 4.36
CA LYS A 19 10.71 -11.37 5.26
C LYS A 19 10.87 -10.62 6.58
N ASP A 20 11.01 -9.30 6.54
CA ASP A 20 11.13 -8.49 7.75
C ASP A 20 9.87 -8.59 8.62
N ILE A 21 8.68 -8.43 8.03
CA ILE A 21 7.41 -8.58 8.76
C ILE A 21 7.23 -10.01 9.28
N SER A 22 7.64 -11.02 8.50
CA SER A 22 7.61 -12.42 8.92
C SER A 22 8.42 -12.68 10.18
N ASN A 23 9.62 -12.09 10.26
CA ASN A 23 10.49 -12.22 11.43
C ASN A 23 9.91 -11.47 12.64
N GLU A 24 9.44 -10.23 12.46
CA GLU A 24 8.91 -9.41 13.55
C GLU A 24 7.63 -9.97 14.15
N GLU A 25 6.76 -10.53 13.31
CA GLU A 25 5.47 -11.04 13.74
C GLU A 25 5.51 -12.52 14.15
N GLU A 26 6.64 -13.21 13.94
CA GLU A 26 6.77 -14.66 14.12
C GLU A 26 5.73 -15.44 13.28
N ILE A 27 5.49 -14.96 12.06
CA ILE A 27 4.51 -15.53 11.11
C ILE A 27 5.28 -16.00 9.88
N GLY A 28 4.96 -17.18 9.35
CA GLY A 28 5.60 -17.67 8.12
C GLY A 28 5.43 -16.71 6.91
N ILE A 29 6.52 -16.49 6.16
CA ILE A 29 6.61 -15.62 4.97
C ILE A 29 5.42 -15.77 4.02
N SER A 30 5.03 -17.02 3.71
CA SER A 30 3.91 -17.30 2.79
C SER A 30 2.59 -16.70 3.29
N LYS A 31 2.34 -16.76 4.61
CA LYS A 31 1.13 -16.21 5.22
C LYS A 31 1.15 -14.68 5.22
N VAL A 32 2.29 -14.06 5.52
CA VAL A 32 2.45 -12.59 5.43
C VAL A 32 2.18 -12.10 4.01
N ARG A 33 2.80 -12.73 3.00
CA ARG A 33 2.57 -12.41 1.59
C ARG A 33 1.09 -12.51 1.22
N ARG A 34 0.42 -13.60 1.59
CA ARG A 34 -1.02 -13.78 1.33
C ARG A 34 -1.86 -12.65 1.92
N ILE A 35 -1.63 -12.28 3.18
CA ILE A 35 -2.35 -11.19 3.85
C ILE A 35 -2.15 -9.86 3.11
N ILE A 36 -0.91 -9.50 2.79
CA ILE A 36 -0.59 -8.23 2.10
C ILE A 36 -1.22 -8.21 0.70
N ASN A 37 -1.10 -9.30 -0.06
CA ASN A 37 -1.69 -9.39 -1.40
C ASN A 37 -3.21 -9.25 -1.34
N THR A 38 -3.87 -10.00 -0.46
CA THR A 38 -5.33 -9.94 -0.30
C THR A 38 -5.79 -8.57 0.19
N PHE A 39 -5.00 -7.90 1.02
CA PHE A 39 -5.24 -6.51 1.43
C PHE A 39 -5.20 -5.55 0.23
N LEU A 40 -4.11 -5.56 -0.56
CA LEU A 40 -3.97 -4.69 -1.74
C LEU A 40 -5.01 -4.97 -2.83
N ILE A 41 -5.31 -6.24 -3.11
CA ILE A 41 -6.38 -6.64 -4.04
C ILE A 41 -7.73 -6.11 -3.56
N SER A 42 -8.00 -6.18 -2.26
CA SER A 42 -9.26 -5.72 -1.72
C SER A 42 -9.41 -4.21 -1.86
N ILE A 43 -8.33 -3.43 -1.66
CA ILE A 43 -8.30 -1.99 -1.96
C ILE A 43 -8.57 -1.75 -3.44
N LYS A 44 -7.83 -2.40 -4.36
CA LYS A 44 -8.02 -2.29 -5.82
C LYS A 44 -9.49 -2.54 -6.19
N ASN A 45 -10.09 -3.60 -5.68
CA ASN A 45 -11.48 -3.96 -6.00
C ASN A 45 -12.49 -2.94 -5.46
N GLN A 46 -12.34 -2.43 -4.23
CA GLN A 46 -13.25 -1.40 -3.72
C GLN A 46 -13.14 -0.11 -4.55
N VAL A 47 -11.93 0.28 -4.93
CA VAL A 47 -11.67 1.43 -5.80
C VAL A 47 -12.30 1.27 -7.18
N LEU A 48 -12.17 0.10 -7.81
CA LEU A 48 -12.78 -0.20 -9.11
C LEU A 48 -14.32 -0.19 -9.06
N LEU A 49 -14.91 -0.43 -7.89
CA LEU A 49 -16.35 -0.27 -7.65
C LEU A 49 -16.77 1.20 -7.42
N GLY A 50 -15.87 2.15 -7.67
CA GLY A 50 -16.11 3.58 -7.50
C GLY A 50 -16.01 4.07 -6.05
N LYS A 51 -15.57 3.22 -5.11
CA LYS A 51 -15.42 3.64 -3.70
C LYS A 51 -14.11 4.37 -3.48
N ARG A 52 -14.11 5.26 -2.49
CA ARG A 52 -12.88 5.77 -1.87
C ARG A 52 -12.54 4.88 -0.68
N VAL A 53 -11.26 4.58 -0.51
CA VAL A 53 -10.77 3.72 0.59
C VAL A 53 -9.75 4.52 1.38
N ARG A 54 -10.10 4.94 2.60
CA ARG A 54 -9.19 5.67 3.49
C ARG A 54 -8.56 4.71 4.49
N ILE A 55 -7.24 4.68 4.53
CA ILE A 55 -6.47 3.87 5.47
C ILE A 55 -5.66 4.82 6.34
N LYS A 56 -6.00 4.89 7.63
CA LYS A 56 -5.25 5.70 8.60
C LYS A 56 -3.77 5.28 8.59
N GLY A 57 -2.90 6.26 8.42
CA GLY A 57 -1.46 6.03 8.31
C GLY A 57 -1.01 5.50 6.96
N LEU A 58 -1.87 5.40 5.95
CA LEU A 58 -1.43 5.09 4.57
C LEU A 58 -1.99 6.08 3.56
N GLY A 59 -3.21 6.59 3.72
CA GLY A 59 -3.82 7.58 2.82
C GLY A 59 -5.13 7.11 2.20
N THR A 60 -5.57 7.81 1.15
CA THR A 60 -6.86 7.55 0.49
C THR A 60 -6.67 7.07 -0.94
N PHE A 61 -7.25 5.92 -1.25
CA PHE A 61 -7.27 5.33 -2.60
C PHE A 61 -8.62 5.67 -3.26
N TYR A 62 -8.63 6.14 -4.51
CA TYR A 62 -9.87 6.45 -5.26
C TYR A 62 -9.75 6.14 -6.78
N LEU A 63 -10.67 6.56 -7.66
CA LEU A 63 -10.56 6.42 -9.14
C LEU A 63 -10.50 7.80 -9.86
N GLN A 64 -9.47 8.09 -10.71
CA GLN A 64 -9.22 9.43 -11.26
C GLN A 64 -9.86 9.46 -12.61
N GLN A 65 -11.11 9.92 -12.62
CA GLN A 65 -11.81 10.19 -13.85
C GLN A 65 -11.06 11.32 -14.56
N ASN A 66 -10.67 11.08 -15.83
CA ASN A 66 -9.94 11.98 -16.76
C ASN A 66 -8.48 11.63 -17.11
N PHE A 67 -8.05 10.37 -16.97
CA PHE A 67 -6.86 9.91 -17.70
C PHE A 67 -7.25 8.82 -18.68
N GLU A 68 -7.32 9.17 -19.96
CA GLU A 68 -7.70 8.26 -21.02
C GLU A 68 -6.81 7.00 -21.04
N GLY A 69 -7.45 5.83 -21.02
CA GLY A 69 -6.86 4.55 -21.42
C GLY A 69 -6.31 3.60 -20.35
N ARG A 70 -6.20 3.98 -19.06
CA ARG A 70 -5.76 3.07 -17.98
C ARG A 70 -6.41 3.42 -16.64
N PRO A 71 -6.80 2.44 -15.78
CA PRO A 71 -7.34 2.73 -14.45
C PRO A 71 -6.27 3.39 -13.56
N LYS A 72 -6.31 4.72 -13.43
CA LYS A 72 -5.38 5.47 -12.58
C LYS A 72 -5.80 5.48 -11.11
N ILE A 73 -4.90 5.03 -10.24
CA ILE A 73 -5.02 5.03 -8.76
C ILE A 73 -4.12 6.11 -8.12
N PHE A 74 -4.40 6.44 -6.85
CA PHE A 74 -4.25 7.77 -6.24
C PHE A 74 -3.15 7.97 -5.22
N PHE A 75 -2.84 9.27 -5.15
CA PHE A 75 -2.09 10.04 -4.17
C PHE A 75 -2.53 9.84 -2.72
N VAL A 76 -1.53 9.74 -1.86
CA VAL A 76 -1.64 9.95 -0.42
C VAL A 76 -1.11 11.36 -0.17
N ASP A 77 -1.99 12.28 0.20
CA ASP A 77 -1.57 13.51 0.85
C ASP A 77 -1.55 13.26 2.37
N THR A 78 -0.42 13.55 3.01
CA THR A 78 -0.23 13.42 4.47
C THR A 78 -0.55 14.73 5.20
N PHE A 79 -1.03 15.75 4.48
CA PHE A 79 -1.42 17.03 5.05
C PHE A 79 -2.90 17.31 4.77
N ASP A 80 -3.59 17.70 5.84
CA ASP A 80 -4.96 18.19 5.96
C ASP A 80 -6.15 17.22 6.04
N GLU A 81 -6.89 17.46 7.13
CA GLU A 81 -8.18 16.94 7.52
C GLU A 81 -9.24 17.31 6.47
N PHE A 82 -9.70 16.33 5.70
CA PHE A 82 -10.95 16.45 4.97
C PHE A 82 -11.97 15.46 5.56
N ASP A 83 -13.05 16.03 6.12
CA ASP A 83 -14.30 15.36 6.46
C ASP A 83 -15.11 15.16 5.18
N LEU A 84 -15.11 13.93 4.65
CA LEU A 84 -16.02 13.51 3.59
C LEU A 84 -16.47 12.06 3.85
N ASP A 85 -17.78 11.88 3.99
CA ASP A 85 -18.46 10.62 4.21
C ASP A 85 -18.32 9.67 3.01
N ILE A 86 -17.54 8.60 3.22
CA ILE A 86 -17.78 7.17 2.94
C ILE A 86 -16.43 6.48 3.22
N GLU A 87 -16.29 5.95 4.43
CA GLU A 87 -15.03 5.45 4.99
C GLU A 87 -15.10 3.92 5.15
N LEU A 88 -14.51 3.16 4.21
CA LEU A 88 -14.23 1.74 4.46
C LEU A 88 -13.05 1.69 5.44
N LEU A 89 -13.37 1.57 6.72
CA LEU A 89 -12.41 1.64 7.80
C LEU A 89 -11.40 0.48 7.70
N ARG A 90 -10.20 0.65 8.26
CA ARG A 90 -9.19 -0.44 8.35
C ARG A 90 -9.80 -1.73 8.90
N SER A 91 -10.74 -1.61 9.84
CA SER A 91 -11.47 -2.75 10.43
C SER A 91 -12.26 -3.57 9.41
N ASP A 92 -12.85 -2.94 8.41
CA ASP A 92 -13.65 -3.61 7.37
C ASP A 92 -12.75 -4.36 6.38
N LEU A 93 -11.62 -3.75 6.02
CA LEU A 93 -10.59 -4.43 5.22
C LEU A 93 -9.94 -5.58 5.99
N ILE A 94 -9.68 -5.44 7.29
CA ILE A 94 -9.18 -6.52 8.14
C ILE A 94 -10.19 -7.66 8.21
N ASN A 95 -11.48 -7.36 8.38
CA ASN A 95 -12.55 -8.35 8.39
C ASN A 95 -12.59 -9.11 7.07
N LEU A 96 -12.54 -8.38 5.95
CA LEU A 96 -12.55 -8.96 4.62
C LEU A 96 -11.33 -9.88 4.38
N VAL A 97 -10.13 -9.44 4.75
CA VAL A 97 -8.90 -10.25 4.61
C VAL A 97 -8.94 -11.46 5.54
N SER A 98 -9.38 -11.28 6.79
CA SER A 98 -9.56 -12.36 7.77
C SER A 98 -10.50 -13.45 7.26
N LEU A 99 -11.64 -13.06 6.66
CA LEU A 99 -12.61 -13.98 6.06
C LEU A 99 -12.02 -14.68 4.82
N LYS A 100 -11.40 -13.93 3.90
CA LYS A 100 -10.83 -14.49 2.67
C LYS A 100 -9.66 -15.45 2.92
N GLU A 101 -8.82 -15.14 3.89
CA GLU A 101 -7.65 -15.95 4.22
C GLU A 101 -7.94 -17.04 5.26
N ASN A 102 -9.13 -17.04 5.87
CA ASN A 102 -9.49 -17.88 7.02
C ASN A 102 -8.45 -17.77 8.16
N LEU A 103 -8.16 -16.54 8.59
CA LEU A 103 -7.15 -16.21 9.60
C LEU A 103 -7.73 -15.37 10.74
N PRO A 104 -7.18 -15.46 11.97
CA PRO A 104 -7.60 -14.60 13.08
C PRO A 104 -7.44 -13.11 12.75
N ARG A 105 -8.46 -12.31 13.05
CA ARG A 105 -8.45 -10.84 12.82
C ARG A 105 -7.24 -10.17 13.47
N SER A 106 -6.85 -10.60 14.66
CA SER A 106 -5.70 -10.05 15.40
C SER A 106 -4.37 -10.26 14.66
N LEU A 107 -4.21 -11.42 14.00
CA LEU A 107 -3.04 -11.73 13.20
C LEU A 107 -3.01 -10.86 11.94
N VAL A 108 -4.14 -10.72 11.25
CA VAL A 108 -4.28 -9.88 10.05
C VAL A 108 -4.01 -8.41 10.38
N ASP A 109 -4.56 -7.90 11.49
CA ASP A 109 -4.37 -6.52 11.94
C ASP A 109 -2.89 -6.21 12.22
N ARG A 110 -2.19 -7.12 12.92
CA ARG A 110 -0.75 -7.01 13.18
C ARG A 110 0.06 -6.91 11.90
N VAL A 111 -0.15 -7.82 10.96
CA VAL A 111 0.57 -7.82 9.67
C VAL A 111 0.33 -6.55 8.87
N ILE A 112 -0.93 -6.07 8.79
CA ILE A 112 -1.27 -4.84 8.06
C ILE A 112 -0.65 -3.60 8.74
N LYS A 113 -0.66 -3.52 10.07
CA LYS A 113 0.01 -2.44 10.81
C LYS A 113 1.51 -2.41 10.53
N SER A 114 2.17 -3.57 10.60
CA SER A 114 3.61 -3.67 10.37
C SER A 114 3.96 -3.34 8.93
N PHE A 115 3.16 -3.80 7.96
CA PHE A 115 3.27 -3.38 6.57
C PHE A 115 3.22 -1.85 6.40
N ILE A 116 2.19 -1.19 6.94
CA ILE A 116 2.04 0.27 6.84
C ILE A 116 3.20 0.99 7.54
N TYR A 117 3.55 0.56 8.75
CA TYR A 117 4.65 1.14 9.52
C TYR A 117 5.98 1.06 8.76
N LYS A 118 6.25 -0.08 8.10
CA LYS A 118 7.48 -0.27 7.32
C LYS A 118 7.54 0.65 6.12
N LEU A 119 6.42 0.88 5.41
CA LEU A 119 6.39 1.87 4.32
C LEU A 119 6.77 3.28 4.84
N HIS A 120 6.34 3.68 6.02
CA HIS A 120 6.72 4.98 6.63
C HIS A 120 8.17 5.07 7.09
N ARG A 121 8.83 3.93 7.30
CA ARG A 121 10.23 3.86 7.74
C ARG A 121 11.23 3.78 6.58
N VAL A 122 10.74 3.69 5.35
CA VAL A 122 11.60 3.76 4.15
C VAL A 122 12.27 5.13 4.11
N ASP A 123 13.58 5.14 3.88
CA ASP A 123 14.32 6.38 3.64
C ASP A 123 13.75 7.08 2.41
N SER A 124 13.28 8.30 2.62
CA SER A 124 12.61 9.13 1.63
C SER A 124 13.44 10.35 1.22
N SER A 125 14.72 10.38 1.60
CA SER A 125 15.70 11.40 1.15
C SER A 125 15.99 11.32 -0.35
N ALA A 126 15.82 10.14 -0.93
CA ALA A 126 15.76 9.89 -2.36
C ALA A 126 14.40 9.27 -2.72
N GLU A 127 14.06 9.29 -4.01
CA GLU A 127 12.91 8.55 -4.50
C GLU A 127 13.16 7.05 -4.36
N THR A 128 12.33 6.39 -3.55
CA THR A 128 12.41 4.96 -3.28
C THR A 128 11.16 4.25 -3.80
N LYS A 129 11.35 3.20 -4.60
CA LYS A 129 10.28 2.35 -5.13
C LYS A 129 10.17 1.05 -4.33
N VAL A 130 8.97 0.71 -3.85
CA VAL A 130 8.68 -0.60 -3.24
C VAL A 130 7.82 -1.42 -4.18
N SER A 131 8.41 -2.42 -4.84
CA SER A 131 7.78 -3.16 -5.94
C SER A 131 7.07 -4.45 -5.49
N PHE A 132 5.81 -4.61 -5.90
CA PHE A 132 4.96 -5.79 -5.72
C PHE A 132 4.64 -6.38 -7.10
N ARG A 133 5.29 -7.49 -7.45
CA ARG A 133 5.39 -7.98 -8.83
C ARG A 133 4.05 -8.06 -9.57
N ASP A 134 3.00 -8.50 -8.86
CA ASP A 134 1.70 -8.78 -9.47
C ASP A 134 0.65 -7.69 -9.20
N PHE A 135 1.02 -6.63 -8.47
CA PHE A 135 0.05 -5.66 -7.93
C PHE A 135 0.38 -4.21 -8.23
N GLY A 136 1.66 -3.86 -8.42
CA GLY A 136 2.09 -2.49 -8.60
C GLY A 136 3.29 -2.13 -7.75
N PHE A 137 3.43 -0.87 -7.40
CA PHE A 137 4.53 -0.40 -6.57
C PHE A 137 4.14 0.84 -5.78
N PHE A 138 4.82 1.04 -4.65
CA PHE A 138 4.79 2.30 -3.93
C PHE A 138 5.98 3.16 -4.37
N VAL A 139 5.79 4.46 -4.51
CA VAL A 139 6.84 5.47 -4.66
C VAL A 139 6.86 6.29 -3.38
N ILE A 140 8.02 6.38 -2.75
CA ILE A 140 8.19 7.06 -1.47
C ILE A 140 9.26 8.13 -1.64
N LYS A 141 8.91 9.39 -1.38
CA LYS A 141 9.79 10.56 -1.53
C LYS A 141 9.32 11.71 -0.66
N ASP A 142 10.22 12.40 0.03
CA ASP A 142 9.90 13.56 0.87
C ASP A 142 8.77 13.27 1.89
N ARG A 143 8.73 12.04 2.43
CA ARG A 143 7.68 11.49 3.31
C ARG A 143 6.29 11.32 2.68
N HIS A 144 6.15 11.51 1.38
CA HIS A 144 4.96 11.16 0.62
C HIS A 144 5.05 9.71 0.15
N ILE A 145 3.93 8.99 0.17
CA ILE A 145 3.81 7.60 -0.27
C ILE A 145 2.77 7.52 -1.37
N GLN A 146 3.14 7.30 -2.61
CA GLN A 146 2.19 7.09 -3.71
C GLN A 146 2.08 5.60 -4.02
N TYR A 147 0.89 5.08 -4.28
CA TYR A 147 0.69 3.72 -4.80
C TYR A 147 0.29 3.74 -6.27
N VAL A 148 1.01 2.98 -7.10
CA VAL A 148 0.77 2.83 -8.53
C VAL A 148 0.50 1.35 -8.82
N PRO A 149 -0.75 0.97 -9.12
CA PRO A 149 -1.10 -0.41 -9.45
C PRO A 149 -0.56 -0.80 -10.82
N PHE A 150 -0.43 -2.11 -11.06
CA PHE A 150 -0.40 -2.65 -12.42
C PHE A 150 -1.82 -2.87 -12.93
N ASP A 151 -1.98 -2.73 -14.25
CA ASP A 151 -3.24 -3.01 -14.97
C ASP A 151 -3.68 -4.46 -14.72
#